data_AF-A0A7V9E491-F1
#
_entry.id   AF-A0A7V9E491-F1
#
_cell.length_a   1.000
_cell.length_b   1.000
_cell.length_c   1.000
_cell.angle_alpha   90.00
_cell.angle_beta   90.00
_cell.angle_gamma   90.00
#
_symmetry.space_group_name_H-M   'P 1'
#
loop_
_entity.id
_entity.type
_entity.pdbx_description
1 polymer ?
#
loop_
_entity_poly.entity_id
_entity_poly.type
_entity_poly.pdbx_seq_one_letter_code
_entity_poly.pdbx_strand_id
1 'polypeptide(L)' 'YVGFERITATIDGRTGTFVLQHNAVGNSEGGDATWTVLADSGTGELRGIRGTAQIARDENGTHIFTLNYDL' A
#
# COMPACT_ATOMS: atom_id res chain seq x y z
N TYR A 1 12.24 -0.02 -9.26
CA TYR A 1 11.18 0.79 -9.88
C TYR A 1 10.55 1.69 -8.83
N VAL A 2 9.90 2.76 -9.26
CA VAL A 2 9.07 3.60 -8.41
C VAL A 2 7.71 3.76 -9.07
N GLY A 3 6.67 3.98 -8.27
CA GLY A 3 5.32 4.13 -8.79
C GLY A 3 4.34 4.59 -7.73
N PHE A 4 3.18 5.02 -8.23
CA PHE A 4 2.07 5.53 -7.44
C PHE A 4 0.80 4.84 -7.90
N GLU A 5 0.03 4.32 -6.95
CA GLU A 5 -1.21 3.61 -7.21
C GLU A 5 -2.33 4.31 -6.46
N ARG A 6 -3.41 4.70 -7.16
CA ARG A 6 -4.63 5.15 -6.48
C ARG A 6 -5.48 3.94 -6.16
N ILE A 7 -5.69 3.69 -4.88
CA ILE A 7 -6.53 2.62 -4.37
C ILE A 7 -7.90 3.19 -4.05
N THR A 8 -8.95 2.56 -4.56
CA THR A 8 -10.33 2.77 -4.13
C THR A 8 -10.72 1.57 -3.28
N ALA A 9 -11.10 1.79 -2.03
CA ALA A 9 -11.32 0.71 -1.08
C ALA A 9 -12.40 1.04 -0.03
N THR A 10 -12.90 -0.01 0.58
CA THR A 10 -13.63 0.04 1.85
C THR A 10 -12.81 -0.69 2.90
N ILE A 11 -12.34 0.02 3.93
CA ILE A 11 -11.51 -0.51 5.02
C ILE A 11 -12.27 -0.31 6.32
N ASP A 12 -12.48 -1.37 7.10
CA ASP A 12 -13.26 -1.34 8.35
C ASP A 12 -14.60 -0.60 8.21
N GLY A 13 -15.28 -0.84 7.08
CA GLY A 13 -16.56 -0.23 6.74
C GLY A 13 -16.50 1.19 6.17
N ARG A 14 -15.33 1.84 6.16
CA ARG A 14 -15.13 3.22 5.68
C ARG A 14 -14.72 3.24 4.22
N THR A 15 -15.45 3.98 3.40
CA THR A 15 -15.22 4.02 1.95
C THR A 15 -14.50 5.29 1.53
N GLY A 16 -13.50 5.14 0.68
CA GLY A 16 -12.73 6.25 0.14
C GLY A 16 -11.67 5.82 -0.85
N THR A 17 -10.72 6.72 -1.08
CA THR A 17 -9.52 6.43 -1.85
C THR A 17 -8.28 6.92 -1.12
N PHE A 18 -7.11 6.39 -1.48
CA PHE A 18 -5.81 6.93 -1.09
C PHE A 18 -4.78 6.59 -2.17
N VAL A 19 -3.60 7.19 -2.10
CA VAL A 19 -2.48 6.87 -2.99
C VAL A 19 -1.41 6.10 -2.23
N LEU A 20 -0.98 4.97 -2.76
CA LEU A 20 0.17 4.22 -2.29
C LEU A 20 1.37 4.55 -3.18
N GLN A 21 2.45 5.06 -2.59
CA GLN A 21 3.74 5.17 -3.25
C GLN A 21 4.55 3.91 -2.97
N HIS A 22 5.15 3.31 -3.99
CA HIS A 22 6.14 2.26 -3.82
C HIS A 22 7.51 2.65 -4.38
N ASN A 23 8.55 2.26 -3.67
CA ASN A 23 9.94 2.32 -4.12
C ASN A 23 10.55 0.94 -3.91
N ALA A 24 10.95 0.29 -4.99
CA ALA A 24 11.45 -1.06 -4.98
C ALA A 24 12.80 -1.13 -5.69
N VAL A 25 13.76 -1.77 -5.05
CA VAL A 25 15.09 -2.06 -5.60
C VAL A 25 15.27 -3.57 -5.66
N GLY A 26 15.96 -4.05 -6.68
CA GLY A 26 16.21 -5.48 -6.84
C GLY A 26 17.35 -5.76 -7.79
N ASN A 27 18.07 -6.84 -7.51
CA ASN A 27 19.14 -7.39 -8.32
C ASN A 27 19.08 -8.94 -8.27
N SER A 28 20.12 -9.63 -8.77
CA SER A 28 20.18 -11.09 -8.78
C SER A 28 20.26 -11.75 -7.40
N GLU A 29 20.59 -10.99 -6.35
CA GLU A 29 20.78 -11.49 -4.98
C GLU A 29 19.56 -11.23 -4.09
N GLY A 30 18.62 -10.41 -4.56
CA GLY A 30 17.39 -10.10 -3.84
C GLY A 30 16.89 -8.69 -4.12
N GLY A 31 15.95 -8.22 -3.31
CA GLY A 31 15.40 -6.89 -3.42
C GLY A 31 14.74 -6.44 -2.13
N ASP A 32 14.47 -5.15 -2.08
CA ASP A 32 13.75 -4.51 -0.99
C ASP A 32 12.73 -3.54 -1.58
N ALA A 33 11.65 -3.32 -0.86
CA ALA A 33 10.64 -2.38 -1.28
C ALA A 33 9.91 -1.76 -0.09
N THR A 34 9.63 -0.47 -0.24
CA THR A 34 8.86 0.31 0.71
C THR A 34 7.56 0.73 0.05
N TRP A 35 6.43 0.49 0.71
CA TRP A 35 5.14 1.02 0.30
C TRP A 35 4.59 1.91 1.41
N THR A 36 4.21 3.13 1.04
CA THR A 36 3.75 4.15 1.99
C THR A 36 2.49 4.80 1.47
N VAL A 37 1.50 4.98 2.35
CA VAL A 37 0.33 5.79 2.04
C VAL A 37 0.80 7.24 1.93
N LEU A 38 0.63 7.84 0.76
CA LEU A 38 1.03 9.21 0.50
C LEU A 38 0.23 10.15 1.43
N ALA A 39 0.95 10.99 2.18
CA ALA A 39 0.34 11.89 3.14
C ALA A 39 -0.80 12.71 2.53
N ASP A 40 -1.90 12.81 3.25
CA ASP A 40 -3.10 13.59 2.91
C ASP A 40 -3.76 13.21 1.56
N SER A 41 -3.41 12.04 0.99
CA SER A 41 -4.03 11.53 -0.24
C SER A 41 -5.40 10.89 -0.03
N GLY A 42 -5.77 10.62 1.23
CA GLY A 42 -7.03 10.03 1.64
C GLY A 42 -8.24 10.87 1.24
N THR A 43 -9.29 10.22 0.71
CA THR A 43 -10.58 10.86 0.36
C THR A 43 -11.75 10.14 1.03
N GLY A 44 -12.95 10.75 0.95
CA GLY A 44 -14.15 10.19 1.57
C GLY A 44 -13.96 9.98 3.08
N GLU A 45 -14.34 8.78 3.54
CA GLU A 45 -14.22 8.37 4.94
C GLU A 45 -12.80 7.91 5.32
N LEU A 46 -11.89 7.85 4.35
CA LEU A 46 -10.46 7.54 4.55
C LEU A 46 -9.60 8.82 4.58
N ARG A 47 -10.20 10.01 4.67
CA ARG A 47 -9.45 11.25 4.90
C ARG A 47 -8.64 11.16 6.19
N GLY A 48 -7.34 11.45 6.11
CA GLY A 48 -6.42 11.35 7.24
C GLY A 48 -5.68 10.02 7.37
N ILE A 49 -5.98 9.02 6.52
CA ILE A 49 -5.30 7.73 6.53
C ILE A 49 -3.79 7.90 6.36
N ARG A 50 -3.03 7.19 7.20
CA ARG A 50 -1.56 7.09 7.14
C ARG A 50 -1.15 5.66 7.38
N GLY A 51 0.01 5.26 6.88
CA GLY A 51 0.48 3.90 7.08
C GLY A 51 1.47 3.42 6.04
N THR A 52 1.79 2.13 6.15
CA THR A 52 2.66 1.41 5.23
C THR A 52 1.99 0.13 4.77
N ALA A 53 2.43 -0.38 3.63
CA ALA A 53 1.98 -1.65 3.11
C ALA A 53 3.15 -2.59 2.81
N GLN A 54 2.84 -3.87 2.69
CA GLN A 54 3.74 -4.90 2.19
C GLN A 54 2.99 -5.81 1.22
N ILE A 55 3.71 -6.28 0.21
CA ILE A 55 3.23 -7.32 -0.70
C ILE A 55 4.17 -8.50 -0.59
N ALA A 56 3.64 -9.63 -0.11
CA ALA A 56 4.32 -10.91 -0.06
C ALA A 56 3.65 -11.91 -1.02
N ARG A 57 4.32 -13.03 -1.28
CA ARG A 57 3.71 -14.20 -1.93
C ARG A 57 3.67 -15.34 -0.94
N ASP A 58 2.54 -16.06 -0.90
CA ASP A 58 2.45 -17.30 -0.16
C ASP A 58 3.07 -18.48 -0.94
N GLU A 59 3.00 -19.68 -0.36
CA GLU A 59 3.54 -20.92 -0.95
C GLU A 59 2.89 -21.29 -2.30
N ASN A 60 1.65 -20.84 -2.54
CA ASN A 60 0.93 -21.07 -3.80
C ASN A 60 1.22 -19.97 -4.84
N GLY A 61 2.03 -18.97 -4.49
CA GLY A 61 2.32 -17.82 -5.33
C GLY A 61 1.25 -16.74 -5.30
N THR A 62 0.23 -16.86 -4.43
CA THR A 62 -0.80 -15.84 -4.26
C THR A 62 -0.19 -14.61 -3.57
N HIS A 63 -0.47 -13.44 -4.13
CA HIS A 63 -0.04 -12.18 -3.53
C HIS A 63 -0.89 -11.84 -2.30
N ILE A 64 -0.24 -11.64 -1.17
CA ILE A 64 -0.83 -11.13 0.07
C ILE A 64 -0.45 -9.66 0.21
N PHE A 65 -1.45 -8.79 0.24
CA PHE A 65 -1.31 -7.37 0.53
C PHE A 65 -1.66 -7.12 1.99
N THR A 66 -0.72 -6.58 2.76
CA THR A 66 -0.93 -6.21 4.15
C THR A 66 -0.79 -4.69 4.28
N LEU A 67 -1.82 -4.04 4.80
CA LEU A 67 -1.84 -2.61 5.10
C LEU A 67 -1.84 -2.40 6.61
N ASN A 68 -0.80 -1.77 7.12
CA ASN A 68 -0.75 -1.28 8.50
C ASN A 68 -1.10 0.21 8.45
N TYR A 69 -2.20 0.60 9.09
CA TYR A 69 -2.72 1.95 8.97
C TYR A 69 -3.26 2.51 10.28
N ASP A 70 -3.27 3.83 10.35
CA ASP A 70 -3.96 4.65 11.34
C ASP A 70 -4.94 5.59 10.62
N LEU A 71 -6.09 5.87 11.25
CA LEU A 71 -7.12 6.76 10.73
C LEU A 71 -7.87 7.51 11.84
#